data_AF-A0A5C8EI46-F1
#
_entry.id   AF-A0A5C8EI46-F1
#
_cell.length_a   1.000
_cell.length_b   1.000
_cell.length_c   1.000
_cell.angle_alpha   90.00
_cell.angle_beta   90.00
_cell.angle_gamma   90.00
#
_symmetry.space_group_name_H-M   'P 1'
#
loop_
_entity.id
_entity.type
_entity.pdbx_description
1 polymer ?
#
loop_
_entity_poly.entity_id
_entity_poly.type
_entity_poly.pdbx_seq_one_letter_code
_entity_poly.pdbx_strand_id
1 'polypeptide(L)'
;MIDSLYAASQALNDNINNDDIVATLNIVKEKAIDGALATKDMEAVKGRASYQTNKGVGHLDPGAITMSYQIEELVNLIISKIK
;
A
#
# COMPACT_ATOMS: atom_id res chain seq x y z
N MET A 1 -0.69 7.17 3.90
CA MET A 1 0.60 6.44 4.02
C MET A 1 0.38 5.11 4.70
N ILE A 2 -0.18 5.13 5.91
CA ILE A 2 -0.44 3.92 6.71
C ILE A 2 -1.39 2.96 5.98
N ASP A 3 -2.36 3.45 5.21
CA ASP A 3 -3.33 2.60 4.51
C ASP A 3 -2.66 1.63 3.52
N SER A 4 -1.70 2.15 2.74
CA SER A 4 -0.87 1.34 1.83
C SER A 4 0.05 0.38 2.60
N LEU A 5 0.79 0.89 3.60
CA LEU A 5 1.73 0.08 4.37
C LEU A 5 1.06 -1.04 5.16
N TYR A 6 -0.09 -0.74 5.78
CA TYR A 6 -0.85 -1.68 6.58
C TYR A 6 -1.43 -2.80 5.71
N ALA A 7 -2.04 -2.46 4.57
CA ALA A 7 -2.54 -3.45 3.62
C ALA A 7 -1.43 -4.40 3.14
N ALA A 8 -0.25 -3.85 2.80
CA ALA A 8 0.92 -4.64 2.43
C ALA A 8 1.42 -5.55 3.57
N SER A 9 1.48 -5.02 4.80
CA SER A 9 1.93 -5.76 5.98
C SER A 9 0.97 -6.89 6.35
N GLN A 10 -0.34 -6.67 6.24
CA GLN A 10 -1.33 -7.73 6.45
C GLN A 10 -1.18 -8.81 5.39
N ALA A 11 -1.07 -8.43 4.12
CA ALA A 11 -0.87 -9.36 3.02
C ALA A 11 0.36 -10.25 3.23
N LEU A 12 1.47 -9.69 3.74
CA LEU A 12 2.65 -10.46 4.08
C LEU A 12 2.39 -11.45 5.21
N ASN A 13 1.76 -11.00 6.31
CA ASN A 13 1.44 -11.87 7.44
C ASN A 13 0.50 -13.01 7.06
N ASP A 14 -0.53 -12.72 6.25
CA ASP A 14 -1.52 -13.70 5.81
C ASP A 14 -0.91 -14.77 4.90
N ASN A 15 0.19 -14.45 4.21
CA ASN A 15 0.88 -15.33 3.26
C ASN A 15 2.25 -15.80 3.75
N ILE A 16 2.59 -15.61 5.04
CA ILE A 16 3.94 -15.89 5.56
C ILE A 16 4.34 -17.36 5.48
N ASN A 17 3.36 -18.26 5.47
CA ASN A 17 3.56 -19.71 5.36
C ASN A 17 3.44 -20.23 3.92
N ASN A 18 3.32 -19.35 2.92
CA ASN A 18 3.30 -19.74 1.52
C ASN A 18 4.74 -19.98 1.03
N ASP A 19 5.01 -21.19 0.54
CA ASP A 19 6.33 -21.61 0.05
C ASP A 19 6.73 -20.86 -1.25
N ASP A 20 5.77 -20.32 -2.00
CA ASP A 20 6.04 -19.48 -3.16
C ASP A 20 6.26 -18.02 -2.73
N ILE A 21 7.51 -17.70 -2.42
CA ILE A 21 7.91 -16.34 -2.01
C ILE A 21 7.64 -15.28 -3.09
N VAL A 22 7.74 -15.64 -4.37
CA VAL A 22 7.52 -14.68 -5.47
C VAL A 22 6.03 -14.36 -5.58
N ALA A 23 5.16 -15.36 -5.43
CA ALA A 23 3.72 -15.14 -5.36
C ALA A 23 3.36 -14.26 -4.15
N THR A 24 3.90 -14.57 -2.96
CA THR A 24 3.68 -13.77 -1.74
C THR A 24 4.09 -12.31 -1.94
N LEU A 25 5.27 -12.06 -2.49
CA LEU A 25 5.76 -10.70 -2.73
C LEU A 25 4.89 -9.93 -3.74
N ASN A 26 4.39 -10.59 -4.79
CA ASN A 26 3.47 -9.94 -5.73
C ASN A 26 2.14 -9.56 -5.06
N ILE A 27 1.58 -10.44 -4.21
CA ILE A 27 0.38 -10.12 -3.43
C ILE A 27 0.61 -8.92 -2.51
N VAL A 28 1.77 -8.86 -1.84
CA VAL A 28 2.15 -7.73 -0.98
C VAL A 28 2.18 -6.41 -1.76
N LYS A 29 2.82 -6.42 -2.93
CA LYS A 29 2.86 -5.25 -3.84
C LYS A 29 1.45 -4.83 -4.27
N GLU A 30 0.61 -5.76 -4.71
CA GLU A 30 -0.76 -5.46 -5.12
C GLU A 30 -1.57 -4.84 -3.97
N LYS A 31 -1.45 -5.40 -2.76
CA LYS A 31 -2.17 -4.89 -1.58
C LYS A 31 -1.69 -3.51 -1.14
N ALA A 32 -0.41 -3.20 -1.33
CA ALA A 32 0.09 -1.84 -1.12
C ALA A 32 -0.58 -0.82 -2.06
N ILE A 33 -0.76 -1.18 -3.34
CA ILE A 33 -1.41 -0.34 -4.36
C ILE A 33 -2.90 -0.21 -4.04
N ASP A 34 -3.59 -1.31 -3.75
CA ASP A 34 -5.01 -1.31 -3.36
C ASP A 34 -5.25 -0.40 -2.16
N GLY A 35 -4.42 -0.52 -1.11
CA GLY A 35 -4.51 0.32 0.09
C GLY A 35 -4.31 1.80 -0.20
N ALA A 36 -3.48 2.16 -1.19
CA ALA A 36 -3.33 3.54 -1.62
C ALA A 36 -4.54 4.03 -2.45
N LEU A 37 -5.06 3.22 -3.37
CA LEU A 37 -6.22 3.57 -4.20
C LEU A 37 -7.50 3.74 -3.38
N ALA A 38 -7.68 2.91 -2.36
CA ALA A 38 -8.84 2.96 -1.46
C ALA A 38 -8.96 4.29 -0.71
N THR A 39 -7.85 5.04 -0.54
CA THR A 39 -7.87 6.35 0.15
C THR A 39 -8.77 7.38 -0.54
N LYS A 40 -9.06 7.20 -1.84
CA LYS A 40 -9.98 8.07 -2.58
C LYS A 40 -11.37 8.13 -1.93
N ASP A 41 -11.82 7.03 -1.34
CA ASP A 41 -13.17 6.89 -0.79
C ASP A 41 -13.20 7.10 0.74
N MET A 42 -12.10 7.58 1.34
CA MET A 42 -11.94 7.75 2.79
C MET A 42 -11.94 9.21 3.21
N GLU A 43 -12.60 9.53 4.32
CA GLU A 43 -12.43 10.82 4.99
C GLU A 43 -11.08 10.87 5.72
N ALA A 44 -10.27 11.88 5.44
CA ALA A 44 -9.04 12.11 6.19
C ALA A 44 -9.33 12.54 7.62
N VAL A 45 -8.86 11.74 8.58
CA VAL A 45 -8.93 12.03 10.03
C VAL A 45 -7.65 12.61 10.61
N LYS A 46 -6.55 12.62 9.83
CA LYS A 46 -5.22 13.11 10.22
C LYS A 46 -4.58 13.88 9.07
N GLY A 47 -3.58 14.71 9.40
CA GLY A 47 -2.78 15.44 8.41
C GLY A 47 -3.44 16.70 7.87
N ARG A 48 -2.89 17.26 6.79
CA ARG A 48 -3.39 18.53 6.21
C ARG A 48 -4.70 18.35 5.42
N ALA A 49 -4.96 17.16 4.89
CA ALA A 49 -6.18 16.87 4.15
C ALA A 49 -7.43 16.94 5.06
N SER A 50 -7.30 16.64 6.36
CA SER A 50 -8.42 16.73 7.31
C SER A 50 -8.86 18.17 7.60
N TYR A 51 -8.12 19.18 7.14
CA TYR A 51 -8.50 20.60 7.25
C TYR A 51 -9.39 21.06 6.09
N GLN A 52 -9.45 20.29 5.00
CA GLN A 52 -10.29 20.62 3.85
C GLN A 52 -11.77 20.31 4.14
N THR A 53 -12.68 21.05 3.52
CA THR A 53 -14.13 20.91 3.73
C THR A 53 -14.65 19.50 3.41
N ASN A 54 -14.09 18.84 2.39
CA ASN A 54 -14.42 17.45 2.02
C ASN A 54 -13.52 16.41 2.70
N LYS A 55 -12.61 16.83 3.59
CA LYS A 55 -11.57 15.99 4.22
C LYS A 55 -10.81 15.10 3.23
N GLY A 56 -10.58 15.57 2.00
CA GLY A 56 -9.85 14.82 0.98
C GLY A 56 -10.65 13.73 0.24
N VAL A 57 -11.92 13.50 0.55
CA VAL A 57 -12.76 12.53 -0.18
C VAL A 57 -12.77 12.85 -1.69
N GLY A 58 -12.67 11.82 -2.52
CA GLY A 58 -12.54 11.89 -3.97
C GLY A 58 -11.10 12.07 -4.46
N HIS A 59 -10.12 12.24 -3.56
CA HIS A 59 -8.71 12.42 -3.89
C HIS A 59 -7.86 11.34 -3.23
N LEU A 60 -6.83 10.90 -3.93
CA LEU A 60 -5.85 9.96 -3.37
C LEU A 60 -4.99 10.65 -2.32
N ASP A 61 -4.70 9.97 -1.22
CA ASP A 61 -3.69 10.44 -0.26
C ASP A 61 -2.29 10.34 -0.89
N PRO A 62 -1.58 11.46 -1.11
CA PRO A 62 -0.24 11.43 -1.70
C PRO A 62 0.76 10.63 -0.87
N GLY A 63 0.58 10.59 0.46
CA GLY A 63 1.41 9.78 1.34
C GLY A 63 1.21 8.29 1.16
N ALA A 64 -0.01 7.83 0.86
CA ALA A 64 -0.32 6.43 0.56
C ALA A 64 0.22 6.04 -0.82
N ILE A 65 0.07 6.90 -1.82
CA ILE A 65 0.62 6.68 -3.17
C ILE A 65 2.15 6.60 -3.17
N THR A 66 2.82 7.49 -2.44
CA THR A 66 4.29 7.44 -2.35
C THR A 66 4.75 6.14 -1.68
N MET A 67 4.03 5.70 -0.64
CA MET A 67 4.33 4.43 0.04
C MET A 67 4.10 3.21 -0.86
N SER A 68 3.05 3.21 -1.68
CA SER A 68 2.82 2.11 -2.62
C SER A 68 3.95 2.00 -3.64
N TYR A 69 4.49 3.12 -4.15
CA TYR A 69 5.65 3.09 -5.04
C TYR A 69 6.91 2.54 -4.35
N GLN A 70 7.15 2.94 -3.10
CA GLN A 70 8.29 2.44 -2.33
C GLN A 70 8.22 0.92 -2.12
N ILE A 71 7.03 0.41 -1.79
CA ILE A 71 6.81 -1.03 -1.59
C ILE A 71 6.88 -1.79 -2.91
N GLU A 72 6.24 -1.28 -3.96
CA GLU A 72 6.30 -1.86 -5.30
C GLU A 72 7.74 -2.02 -5.80
N GLU A 73 8.53 -0.96 -5.71
CA GLU A 73 9.92 -0.99 -6.18
C GLU A 73 10.78 -1.92 -5.32
N LEU A 74 10.59 -1.90 -3.99
CA LEU A 74 11.29 -2.82 -3.09
C LEU A 74 10.97 -4.29 -3.43
N VAL A 75 9.70 -4.61 -3.64
CA VAL A 75 9.27 -5.96 -4.07
C VAL A 75 9.90 -6.35 -5.39
N ASN A 76 9.85 -5.47 -6.40
CA ASN A 76 10.44 -5.74 -7.71
C ASN A 76 11.95 -6.01 -7.61
N LEU A 77 12.67 -5.23 -6.80
CA LEU A 77 14.10 -5.42 -6.53
C LEU A 77 14.40 -6.73 -5.82
N ILE A 78 13.58 -7.14 -4.85
CA ILE A 78 13.76 -8.42 -4.16
C ILE A 78 13.52 -9.58 -5.13
N ILE A 79 12.42 -9.55 -5.89
CA ILE A 79 12.10 -10.59 -6.89
C ILE A 79 13.23 -10.71 -7.93
N SER A 80 13.81 -9.59 -8.37
CA SER A 80 14.92 -9.62 -9.35
C SER A 80 16.22 -10.22 -8.81
N LYS A 81 16.34 -10.39 -7.49
CA LYS A 81 17.52 -10.98 -6.82
C LYS A 81 17.33 -12.45 -6.43
N ILE A 82 16.08 -12.94 -6.41
CA ILE A 82 15.76 -14.35 -6.09
C ILE A 82 15.80 -15.22 -7.36
N LYS A 83 15.59 -14.61 -8.53
CA LYS A 83 15.82 -15.24 -9.83
C LYS A 83 17.31 -15.31 -10.16
#